data_AF-A0A370U5T9-F1
#
_entry.id   AF-A0A370U5T9-F1
#
_cell.length_a   1.000
_cell.length_b   1.000
_cell.length_c   1.000
_cell.angle_alpha   90.00
_cell.angle_beta   90.00
_cell.angle_gamma   90.00
#
_symmetry.space_group_name_H-M   'P 1'
#
loop_
_entity.id
_entity.type
_entity.pdbx_description
1 polymer ?
#
loop_
_entity_poly.entity_id
_entity_poly.type
_entity_poly.pdbx_seq_one_letter_code
_entity_poly.pdbx_strand_id
1 'polypeptide(L)'
;MKLKLTPTQNLCVGFLETGFELIQVDDQYYFVKGDRRQKVLSKTLEALVTRGALKHTREGKYELSDEFKQHRKRMRSPVESKHTRH
;
A
#
# COMPACT_ATOMS: atom_id res chain seq x y z
N MET A 1 -6.38 6.12 13.21
CA MET A 1 -5.97 6.03 11.78
C MET A 1 -7.21 5.99 10.90
N LYS A 2 -7.37 6.90 9.92
CA LYS A 2 -8.51 6.87 8.96
C LYS A 2 -8.19 5.85 7.86
N LEU A 3 -8.67 4.61 7.90
CA LEU A 3 -8.43 3.65 6.80
C LEU A 3 -9.71 3.06 6.21
N LYS A 4 -10.32 3.82 5.30
CA LYS A 4 -11.14 3.28 4.20
C LYS A 4 -10.39 3.53 2.89
N LEU A 5 -9.50 2.62 2.50
CA LEU A 5 -8.81 2.72 1.20
C LEU A 5 -9.78 2.47 0.05
N THR A 6 -9.62 3.22 -1.04
CA THR A 6 -10.35 2.93 -2.28
C THR A 6 -9.81 1.64 -2.93
N PRO A 7 -10.55 0.98 -3.82
CA PRO A 7 -10.06 -0.21 -4.52
C PRO A 7 -8.69 0.01 -5.20
N THR A 8 -8.50 1.15 -5.87
CA THR A 8 -7.22 1.52 -6.50
C THR A 8 -6.08 1.66 -5.49
N GLN A 9 -6.35 2.25 -4.32
CA GLN A 9 -5.34 2.39 -3.27
C GLN A 9 -4.97 1.04 -2.65
N ASN A 10 -5.96 0.16 -2.43
CA ASN A 10 -5.71 -1.21 -1.98
C ASN A 10 -4.85 -1.99 -2.99
N LEU A 11 -5.07 -1.78 -4.29
CA LEU A 11 -4.26 -2.38 -5.33
C LEU A 11 -2.80 -1.90 -5.27
N CYS A 12 -2.57 -0.59 -5.12
CA CYS A 12 -1.23 0.00 -4.99
C CYS A 12 -0.48 -0.58 -3.78
N VAL A 13 -1.17 -0.68 -2.64
CA VAL A 13 -0.64 -1.32 -1.44
C VAL A 13 -0.30 -2.79 -1.71
N GLY A 14 -1.18 -3.52 -2.41
CA GLY A 14 -0.97 -4.91 -2.78
C GLY A 14 0.29 -5.12 -3.64
N PHE A 15 0.59 -4.20 -4.56
CA PHE A 15 1.84 -4.26 -5.33
C PHE A 15 3.07 -4.18 -4.41
N LEU A 16 3.12 -3.21 -3.50
CA LEU A 16 4.24 -3.06 -2.57
C LEU A 16 4.42 -4.28 -1.67
N GLU A 17 3.34 -4.90 -1.21
CA GLU A 17 3.42 -6.08 -0.34
C GLU A 17 3.79 -7.36 -1.08
N THR A 18 3.54 -7.41 -2.39
CA THR A 18 3.93 -8.53 -3.24
C THR A 18 5.36 -8.38 -3.78
N GLY A 19 6.09 -7.35 -3.34
CA GLY A 19 7.49 -7.11 -3.70
C GLY A 19 7.65 -6.36 -5.02
N PHE A 20 6.68 -5.55 -5.42
CA PHE A 20 6.95 -4.52 -6.42
C PHE A 20 7.68 -3.35 -5.75
N GLU A 21 8.65 -2.81 -6.47
CA GLU A 21 9.38 -1.62 -6.10
C GLU A 21 8.73 -0.41 -6.75
N LEU A 22 8.64 0.71 -6.02
CA LEU A 22 8.20 1.96 -6.60
C LEU A 22 9.41 2.74 -7.10
N ILE A 23 9.44 3.02 -8.40
CA ILE A 23 10.43 3.88 -9.03
C ILE A 23 9.78 5.13 -9.62
N GLN A 24 10.54 6.22 -9.66
CA GLN A 24 10.20 7.42 -10.41
C GLN A 24 11.03 7.43 -11.69
N VAL A 25 10.37 7.62 -12.83
CA VAL A 25 11.01 7.82 -14.13
C VAL A 25 10.41 9.08 -14.73
N ASP A 26 11.25 10.06 -15.02
CA ASP A 26 10.85 11.42 -15.34
C ASP A 26 9.94 12.00 -14.23
N ASP A 27 8.67 12.28 -14.55
CA ASP A 27 7.65 12.77 -13.61
C ASP A 27 6.56 11.73 -13.30
N GLN A 28 6.82 10.46 -13.64
CA GLN A 28 5.84 9.39 -13.52
C GLN A 28 6.33 8.31 -12.56
N TYR A 29 5.40 7.84 -11.73
CA TYR A 29 5.66 6.78 -10.77
C TYR A 29 5.22 5.44 -11.33
N TYR A 30 6.01 4.41 -11.06
CA TYR A 30 5.75 3.05 -11.53
C TYR A 30 6.07 2.02 -10.46
N PHE A 31 5.18 1.04 -10.30
CA PHE A 31 5.48 -0.20 -9.61
C PHE A 31 6.18 -1.14 -10.59
N VAL A 32 7.37 -1.65 -10.23
CA VAL A 32 8.16 -2.56 -11.07
C VAL A 32 8.48 -3.84 -10.31
N LYS A 33 8.35 -4.98 -10.99
CA LYS A 33 8.78 -6.30 -10.50
C LYS A 33 9.19 -7.18 -11.67
N GLY A 34 10.50 -7.35 -11.87
CA GLY A 34 11.03 -7.97 -13.10
C GLY A 34 10.58 -7.17 -14.33
N ASP A 35 10.04 -7.86 -15.33
CA ASP A 35 9.49 -7.23 -16.55
C ASP A 35 8.12 -6.56 -16.36
N ARG A 36 7.47 -6.74 -15.20
CA ARG A 36 6.16 -6.14 -14.93
C ARG A 36 6.31 -4.70 -14.48
N ARG A 37 5.65 -3.79 -15.17
CA ARG A 37 5.60 -2.36 -14.85
C ARG A 37 4.18 -1.85 -14.84
N GLN A 38 3.77 -1.20 -13.76
CA GLN A 38 2.43 -0.60 -13.60
C GLN A 38 2.55 0.87 -13.23
N LYS A 39 2.03 1.76 -14.07
CA LYS A 39 1.99 3.20 -13.80
C LYS A 39 1.04 3.51 -12.64
N VAL A 40 1.43 4.42 -11.77
CA VAL A 40 0.62 5.00 -10.69
C VAL A 40 0.68 6.52 -10.73
N LEU A 41 -0.43 7.15 -10.38
CA LEU A 41 -0.52 8.60 -10.33
C LEU A 41 0.07 9.11 -9.01
N SER A 42 0.83 10.21 -9.07
CA SER A 42 1.39 10.91 -7.90
C SER A 42 0.33 11.20 -6.84
N LYS A 43 -0.84 11.71 -7.27
CA LYS A 43 -2.00 11.96 -6.38
C LYS A 43 -2.45 10.74 -5.59
N THR A 44 -2.29 9.53 -6.14
CA THR A 44 -2.65 8.28 -5.46
C THR A 44 -1.65 7.95 -4.37
N LEU A 45 -0.36 8.18 -4.61
CA LEU A 45 0.71 8.02 -3.62
C LEU A 45 0.56 9.04 -2.49
N GLU A 46 0.31 10.31 -2.81
CA GLU A 46 0.04 11.37 -1.82
C GLU A 46 -1.18 11.05 -0.96
N ALA A 47 -2.26 10.54 -1.57
CA ALA A 47 -3.44 10.12 -0.84
C ALA A 47 -3.15 8.94 0.10
N LEU A 48 -2.27 8.02 -0.30
CA LEU A 48 -1.82 6.92 0.56
C LEU A 48 -0.95 7.42 1.72
N VAL A 49 -0.06 8.40 1.48
CA VAL A 49 0.72 9.05 2.54
C VAL A 49 -0.20 9.78 3.53
N THR A 50 -1.15 10.56 3.03
CA THR A 50 -2.12 11.30 3.84
C THR A 50 -2.99 10.39 4.71
N ARG A 51 -3.28 9.17 4.21
CA ARG A 51 -4.04 8.14 4.95
C ARG A 51 -3.18 7.33 5.92
N GLY A 52 -1.87 7.59 5.96
CA GLY A 52 -0.90 6.89 6.79
C GLY A 52 -0.54 5.49 6.27
N ALA A 53 -0.90 5.15 5.03
CA ALA A 53 -0.57 3.86 4.42
C ALA A 53 0.88 3.81 3.91
N LEU A 54 1.35 4.93 3.37
CA LEU A 54 2.74 5.11 2.91
C LEU A 54 3.48 6.11 3.77
N LYS A 55 4.80 5.95 3.83
CA LYS A 55 5.76 6.92 4.34
C LYS A 55 6.63 7.36 3.18
N HIS A 56 6.78 8.67 3.02
CA HIS A 56 7.74 9.26 2.11
C HIS A 56 9.06 9.46 2.86
N THR A 57 10.13 8.84 2.41
CA THR A 57 11.46 8.96 3.01
C THR A 57 12.18 10.20 2.48
N ARG A 58 13.21 10.65 3.19
CA ARG A 58 14.03 11.81 2.75
C ARG A 58 14.80 11.53 1.45
N GLU A 59 14.96 10.27 1.09
CA GLU A 59 15.59 9.83 -0.16
C GLU A 59 14.61 9.81 -1.36
N GLY A 60 13.38 10.33 -1.19
CA GLY A 60 12.37 10.35 -2.25
C GLY A 60 11.70 8.99 -2.50
N LYS A 61 11.87 8.02 -1.59
CA LYS A 61 11.26 6.69 -1.72
C LYS A 61 9.94 6.63 -0.97
N TYR A 62 9.02 5.82 -1.48
CA TYR A 62 7.76 5.51 -0.80
C TYR A 62 7.79 4.08 -0.28
N GLU A 63 7.50 3.93 1.00
CA GLU A 63 7.46 2.62 1.65
C GLU A 63 6.19 2.49 2.48
N LEU A 64 5.72 1.25 2.68
CA LEU A 64 4.59 1.00 3.57
C LEU A 64 4.97 1.35 5.00
N SER A 65 4.13 2.15 5.66
CA SER A 65 4.35 2.49 7.06
C SER A 65 4.18 1.25 7.94
N ASP A 66 4.97 1.16 9.01
CA ASP A 66 4.89 0.01 9.92
C ASP A 66 3.53 -0.06 10.63
N GLU A 67 2.94 1.10 10.94
CA GLU A 67 1.56 1.20 11.46
C GLU A 67 0.55 0.57 10.50
N PHE A 68 0.68 0.87 9.20
CA PHE A 68 -0.16 0.28 8.18
C PHE A 68 0.05 -1.22 8.05
N LYS A 69 1.30 -1.70 7.99
CA LYS A 69 1.63 -3.13 7.94
C LYS A 69 1.00 -3.88 9.13
N GLN A 70 1.09 -3.32 10.33
CA GLN A 70 0.48 -3.90 11.53
C GLN A 70 -1.04 -3.90 11.45
N HIS A 71 -1.65 -2.80 11.03
CA HIS A 71 -3.11 -2.71 10.84
C HIS A 71 -3.60 -3.76 9.83
N ARG A 72 -2.90 -3.89 8.70
CA ARG A 72 -3.20 -4.85 7.63
C ARG A 72 -3.00 -6.29 8.10
N LYS A 73 -1.98 -6.57 8.91
CA LYS A 73 -1.77 -7.86 9.57
C LYS A 73 -2.91 -8.20 10.54
N ARG A 74 -3.41 -7.24 11.32
CA ARG A 74 -4.57 -7.44 12.22
C ARG A 74 -5.86 -7.74 11.42
N MET A 75 -6.07 -7.05 10.30
CA MET A 75 -7.22 -7.28 9.42
C MET A 75 -7.14 -8.60 8.65
N ARG A 76 -5.93 -9.06 8.29
CA ARG A 76 -5.69 -10.34 7.59
C ARG A 76 -5.52 -11.53 8.52
N SER A 77 -5.20 -11.30 9.79
CA SER A 77 -5.25 -12.35 10.79
C SER A 77 -6.66 -12.91 10.75
N PRO A 78 -6.85 -14.24 10.70
CA PRO A 78 -8.16 -14.80 10.94
C PRO A 78 -8.56 -14.29 12.31
N VAL A 79 -9.43 -13.28 12.36
CA VAL A 79 -10.30 -13.10 13.49
C VAL A 79 -10.96 -14.46 13.56
N GLU A 80 -10.59 -15.25 14.58
CA GLU A 80 -11.35 -16.43 14.95
C GLU A 80 -12.78 -15.97 14.95
N SER A 81 -13.46 -16.28 13.85
CA SER A 81 -14.88 -16.10 13.74
C SER A 81 -15.33 -17.18 14.71
N LYS A 82 -15.54 -16.78 15.97
CA LYS A 82 -16.27 -17.58 16.94
C LYS A 82 -17.52 -17.96 16.18
N HIS A 83 -17.53 -19.19 15.66
CA HIS A 83 -18.68 -19.78 15.03
C HIS A 83 -19.70 -19.80 16.16
N THR A 84 -20.60 -18.83 16.16
CA THR A 84 -21.82 -18.92 16.95
C THR A 84 -22.58 -20.08 16.33
N ARG A 85 -22.39 -21.25 16.93
CA ARG A 85 -23.11 -22.47 16.63
C ARG A 85 -24.53 -22.24 17.14
N HIS A 86 -25.46 -21.99 16.22
CA HIS A 86 -26.89 -21.95 16.49
C HIS A 86 -27.42 -23.33 16.84
#